data_AF-A0A0B7C6A0-F1
#
_entry.id   AF-A0A0B7C6A0-F1
#
_cell.length_a   1.000
_cell.length_b   1.000
_cell.length_c   1.000
_cell.angle_alpha   90.00
_cell.angle_beta   90.00
_cell.angle_gamma   90.00
#
_symmetry.space_group_name_H-M   'P 1'
#
loop_
_entity.id
_entity.type
_entity.pdbx_description
1 polymer ?
#
loop_
_entity_poly.entity_id
_entity_poly.type
_entity_poly.pdbx_seq_one_letter_code
_entity_poly.pdbx_strand_id
1 'polypeptide(L)' 'FVLQRNELKYFKQKFSKSPIRVLDLNDCKDCSQDLTQKDKSCVIRLDMGWRVFLLYSVSEQDMNDWIQHINW' A
#
# COMPACT_ATOMS: atom_id res chain seq x y z
N PHE A 1 6.61 2.35 -5.12
CA PHE A 1 6.03 3.01 -3.93
C PHE A 1 7.16 3.54 -3.07
N VAL A 2 6.94 4.60 -2.31
CA VAL A 2 7.88 5.17 -1.36
C VAL A 2 7.10 5.51 -0.10
N LEU A 3 7.47 4.90 1.02
CA LEU A 3 6.96 5.24 2.34
C LEU A 3 7.91 6.25 2.98
N GLN A 4 7.39 7.38 3.42
CA GLN A 4 8.16 8.41 4.10
C GLN A 4 7.34 8.96 5.26
N ARG A 5 7.69 8.60 6.50
CA ARG A 5 6.88 8.88 7.69
C ARG A 5 5.45 8.35 7.49
N ASN A 6 4.45 9.24 7.58
CA ASN A 6 3.04 8.91 7.38
C ASN A 6 2.59 9.12 5.92
N GLU A 7 3.50 9.30 4.96
CA GLU A 7 3.13 9.49 3.56
C GLU A 7 3.48 8.25 2.72
N LEU A 8 2.47 7.64 2.09
CA LEU A 8 2.68 6.64 1.05
C LEU A 8 2.55 7.28 -0.34
N LYS A 9 3.65 7.34 -1.07
CA LYS A 9 3.76 7.97 -2.39
C LYS A 9 3.90 6.90 -3.46
N TYR A 10 3.19 7.05 -4.57
CA TYR A 10 3.40 6.18 -5.73
C TYR A 10 3.60 6.97 -7.01
N PHE A 11 4.46 6.42 -7.85
CA PHE A 11 5.03 7.06 -9.02
C PHE A 11 4.83 6.15 -10.22
N LYS A 12 4.77 6.73 -11.42
CA LYS A 12 4.67 5.95 -12.66
C LYS A 12 5.92 5.10 -12.91
N GLN A 13 7.09 5.66 -12.59
CA GLN A 13 8.39 5.04 -12.79
C GLN A 13 9.35 5.41 -11.65
N LYS A 14 10.45 4.66 -11.52
CA LYS A 14 11.44 4.81 -10.43
C LYS A 14 12.02 6.22 -10.29
N PHE A 15 12.19 6.93 -11.42
CA PHE A 15 12.82 8.26 -11.46
C PHE A 15 11.83 9.39 -11.78
N SER A 16 10.53 9.13 -11.68
CA SER A 16 9.54 10.19 -11.86
C SER A 16 9.68 11.25 -10.76
N LYS A 17 9.78 12.52 -11.15
CA LYS A 17 9.95 13.64 -10.21
C LYS A 17 8.68 13.94 -9.39
N SER A 18 7.51 13.65 -9.95
CA SER A 18 6.22 13.91 -9.33
C SER A 18 5.49 12.59 -9.01
N PRO A 19 4.95 12.42 -7.80
CA PRO A 19 4.09 11.29 -7.49
C PRO A 19 2.78 11.42 -8.28
N ILE A 20 2.19 10.28 -8.65
CA ILE A 20 0.82 10.22 -9.16
C ILE A 20 -0.15 10.62 -8.04
N ARG A 21 0.15 10.19 -6.81
CA ARG A 21 -0.61 10.55 -5.62
C ARG A 21 0.26 10.37 -4.38
N VAL A 22 -0.06 11.17 -3.37
CA VAL A 22 0.42 11.05 -2.00
C VAL A 22 -0.78 10.66 -1.14
N LEU A 23 -0.65 9.59 -0.37
CA LEU A 23 -1.64 9.17 0.62
C LEU A 23 -1.12 9.53 2.01
N ASP A 24 -1.91 10.26 2.78
CA ASP A 24 -1.61 10.50 4.20
C ASP A 24 -2.15 9.33 5.03
N LEU A 25 -1.24 8.52 5.56
CA LEU A 25 -1.52 7.35 6.38
C LEU A 25 -2.08 7.70 7.77
N ASN A 26 -2.10 8.97 8.19
CA ASN A 26 -2.88 9.37 9.36
C ASN A 26 -4.39 9.10 9.18
N ASP A 27 -4.86 9.12 7.94
CA ASP A 27 -6.25 8.80 7.60
C ASP A 27 -6.48 7.29 7.39
N CYS A 28 -5.43 6.47 7.46
CA CYS A 28 -5.51 5.03 7.27
C CYS A 28 -6.35 4.40 8.39
N LYS A 29 -7.37 3.65 8.00
CA LYS A 29 -8.26 2.92 8.92
C LYS A 29 -7.79 1.49 9.14
N ASP A 30 -7.28 0.86 8.07
CA ASP A 30 -6.79 -0.50 8.11
C ASP A 30 -5.82 -0.75 6.96
N CYS A 31 -4.77 -1.54 7.21
CA CYS A 31 -3.90 -2.08 6.18
C CYS A 31 -3.70 -3.57 6.44
N SER A 32 -4.27 -4.42 5.60
CA SER A 32 -4.28 -5.87 5.83
C SER A 32 -4.16 -6.65 4.53
N GLN A 33 -3.90 -7.96 4.62
CA GLN A 33 -3.93 -8.83 3.45
C GLN A 33 -5.37 -8.99 2.95
N ASP A 34 -5.58 -8.83 1.65
CA ASP A 34 -6.87 -9.10 1.00
C ASP A 34 -6.96 -10.58 0.61
N LEU A 35 -7.77 -11.34 1.35
CA LEU A 35 -8.03 -12.75 1.08
C LEU A 35 -9.19 -12.97 0.09
N THR A 36 -9.83 -11.90 -0.37
CA THR A 36 -10.99 -12.01 -1.28
C THR A 36 -10.59 -12.28 -2.73
N GLN A 37 -9.33 -12.05 -3.10
CA GLN A 37 -8.80 -12.30 -4.44
C GLN A 37 -8.41 -13.78 -4.59
N LYS A 38 -9.31 -14.58 -5.20
CA LYS A 38 -9.13 -16.03 -5.35
C LYS A 38 -7.83 -16.45 -6.05
N ASP A 39 -7.30 -15.63 -6.95
CA ASP A 39 -6.13 -15.96 -7.77
C ASP A 39 -4.87 -15.17 -7.39
N LYS A 40 -4.92 -14.34 -6.33
CA LYS A 40 -3.80 -13.49 -5.91
C LYS A 40 -3.65 -13.49 -4.40
N SER A 41 -2.69 -14.26 -3.89
CA SER A 41 -2.40 -14.34 -2.45
C SER A 41 -1.72 -13.08 -1.91
N CYS A 42 -0.93 -12.39 -2.73
CA CYS A 42 -0.06 -11.28 -2.32
C CYS A 42 -0.71 -9.90 -2.50
N VAL A 43 -1.97 -9.75 -2.08
CA VAL A 43 -2.72 -8.49 -2.22
C VAL A 43 -2.87 -7.83 -0.86
N ILE A 44 -2.54 -6.54 -0.80
CA ILE A 44 -2.73 -5.68 0.36
C ILE A 44 -3.96 -4.81 0.11
N ARG A 45 -4.89 -4.81 1.08
CA ARG A 45 -6.01 -3.90 1.19
C ARG A 45 -5.60 -2.74 2.09
N LEU A 46 -5.50 -1.54 1.52
CA LEU A 46 -5.28 -0.30 2.24
C LEU A 46 -6.58 0.51 2.27
N ASP A 47 -7.22 0.56 3.44
CA ASP A 47 -8.49 1.25 3.65
C ASP A 47 -8.25 2.64 4.24
N MET A 48 -8.51 3.68 3.46
CA MET A 48 -8.42 5.08 3.89
C MET A 48 -9.75 5.62 4.43
N GLY A 49 -10.78 4.79 4.57
CA GLY A 49 -12.14 5.17 4.95
C GLY A 49 -12.94 5.83 3.82
N TRP A 50 -12.33 6.74 3.06
CA TRP A 50 -12.95 7.35 1.87
C TRP A 50 -12.70 6.55 0.60
N ARG A 51 -11.70 5.65 0.62
CA ARG A 51 -11.35 4.79 -0.50
C ARG A 51 -10.53 3.59 -0.05
N VAL A 52 -10.75 2.47 -0.72
CA VAL A 52 -9.90 1.28 -0.61
C VAL A 52 -8.93 1.23 -1.80
N PHE A 53 -7.66 0.99 -1.50
CA PHE A 53 -6.62 0.73 -2.49
C PHE A 53 -6.18 -0.73 -2.38
N LEU A 54 -6.12 -1.40 -3.53
CA LEU A 54 -5.56 -2.75 -3.64
C LEU A 54 -4.16 -2.65 -4.22
N LEU A 55 -3.17 -3.10 -3.44
CA LEU A 55 -1.78 -3.15 -3.84
C LEU A 55 -1.39 -4.62 -4.01
N TYR A 56 -0.56 -4.92 -4.99
CA TYR A 56 -0.05 -6.27 -5.21
C TYR A 56 1.47 -6.29 -5.02
N SER A 57 1.97 -7.25 -4.26
CA SER A 57 3.40 -7.51 -4.12
C SER A 57 3.80 -8.76 -4.91
N VAL A 58 5.11 -8.89 -5.16
CA VAL A 58 5.67 -10.02 -5.90
C VAL A 58 5.82 -11.26 -5.00
N SER A 59 5.94 -11.05 -3.69
CA SER A 59 6.09 -12.11 -2.70
C SER A 59 5.30 -11.83 -1.43
N GLU A 60 4.98 -12.89 -0.68
CA GLU A 60 4.33 -12.77 0.64
C GLU A 60 5.23 -12.06 1.65
N GLN A 61 6.54 -12.24 1.56
CA GLN A 61 7.49 -11.52 2.40
C GLN A 61 7.39 -10.01 2.16
N ASP A 62 7.46 -9.56 0.90
CA ASP A 62 7.29 -8.14 0.56
C ASP A 62 5.96 -7.61 1.07
N MET A 63 4.88 -8.39 0.92
CA MET A 63 3.55 -8.00 1.39
C MET A 63 3.55 -7.75 2.89
N ASN A 64 4.06 -8.70 3.66
CA ASN A 64 4.11 -8.64 5.12
C ASN A 64 4.99 -7.47 5.59
N ASP A 65 6.14 -7.27 4.95
CA ASP A 65 7.02 -6.14 5.24
C ASP A 65 6.29 -4.82 5.00
N TRP A 66 5.58 -4.66 3.88
CA TRP A 66 4.81 -3.45 3.60
C TRP A 66 3.67 -3.23 4.60
N ILE A 67 2.91 -4.27 4.94
CA ILE A 67 1.82 -4.18 5.93
C ILE A 67 2.38 -3.75 7.29
N GLN A 68 3.50 -4.34 7.72
CA GLN A 68 4.14 -4.00 8.99
C GLN A 68 4.58 -2.53 9.01
N HIS A 69 5.28 -2.07 7.97
CA HIS A 69 5.76 -0.68 7.92
C HIS A 69 4.63 0.35 7.81
N ILE A 70 3.49 0.00 7.21
CA ILE A 70 2.33 0.90 7.09
C ILE A 70 1.54 0.98 8.41
N ASN A 71 1.40 -0.13 9.13
CA ASN A 71 0.63 -0.17 10.38
C ASN A 71 1.38 0.32 11.63
N TRP A 72 2.71 0.49 11.55
CA TRP A 72 3.61 0.89 12.64
C TRP A 72 3.79 -0.16 13.73
#